data_AF-A0A0J7KPT5-F1
#
_entry.id   AF-A0A0J7KPT5-F1
#
_cell.length_a   1.000
_cell.length_b   1.000
_cell.length_c   1.000
_cell.angle_alpha   90.00
_cell.angle_beta   90.00
_cell.angle_gamma   90.00
#
_symmetry.space_group_name_H-M   'P 1'
#
loop_
_entity.id
_entity.type
_entity.pdbx_description
1 polymer ?
#
loop_
_entity_poly.entity_id
_entity_poly.type
_entity_poly.pdbx_seq_one_letter_code
_entity_poly.pdbx_strand_id
1 'polypeptide(L)'
;MENALGVVKLSDGITPVQGLGVEFFLALILVLVICGACDAAKPDSKGIAPLLIGLVVTVGHIVGVPRTGAGMNPARSLGSAVVMGAFHDHWVYWVGPIMGGIAGALIYVHAVGPAKEPEVPARTYASVASEEKE
;
A
#
# COMPACT_ATOMS: atom_id res chain seq x y z
N MET A 1 25.20 12.81 -15.13
CA MET A 1 24.34 12.69 -13.93
C MET A 1 23.74 14.06 -13.68
N GLU A 2 22.66 14.38 -14.37
CA GLU A 2 21.98 15.66 -14.11
C GLU A 2 21.18 15.55 -12.82
N ASN A 3 21.20 16.64 -12.05
CA ASN A 3 20.64 16.81 -10.72
C ASN A 3 19.11 16.65 -10.71
N ALA A 4 18.60 15.45 -10.92
CA ALA A 4 17.20 15.12 -10.73
C ALA A 4 16.94 14.94 -9.24
N LEU A 5 16.35 15.94 -8.57
CA LEU A 5 15.99 15.93 -7.15
C LEU A 5 14.92 14.86 -6.82
N GLY A 6 15.27 13.58 -6.93
CA GLY A 6 14.37 12.46 -6.65
C GLY A 6 13.23 12.30 -7.66
N VAL A 7 13.37 12.84 -8.87
CA VAL A 7 12.40 12.68 -9.98
C VAL A 7 12.32 11.23 -10.39
N VAL A 8 11.10 10.72 -10.49
CA VAL A 8 10.83 9.40 -11.05
C VAL A 8 10.89 9.49 -12.57
N LYS A 9 11.69 8.62 -13.17
CA LYS A 9 11.82 8.52 -14.63
C LYS A 9 12.03 7.08 -15.05
N LEU A 10 11.60 6.75 -16.26
CA LEU A 10 11.93 5.48 -16.87
C LEU A 10 13.44 5.42 -17.14
N SER A 11 14.02 4.25 -16.87
CA SER A 11 15.42 3.96 -17.17
C SER A 11 15.62 3.76 -18.68
N ASP A 12 16.85 3.97 -19.15
CA ASP A 12 17.18 3.85 -20.56
C ASP A 12 16.88 2.41 -21.06
N GLY A 13 16.09 2.30 -22.12
CA GLY A 13 15.67 1.01 -22.70
C GLY A 13 14.39 0.40 -22.09
N ILE A 14 13.77 1.04 -21.10
CA ILE A 14 12.44 0.64 -20.59
C ILE A 14 11.34 1.37 -21.36
N THR A 15 10.45 0.61 -21.97
CA THR A 15 9.27 1.19 -22.64
C THR A 15 8.24 1.67 -21.61
N PRO A 16 7.39 2.66 -21.93
CA PRO A 16 6.33 3.12 -21.03
C PRO A 16 5.39 2.01 -20.57
N VAL A 17 5.10 1.03 -21.43
CA VAL A 17 4.26 -0.14 -21.09
C VAL A 17 4.95 -1.06 -20.08
N GLN A 18 6.26 -1.30 -20.23
CA GLN A 18 7.02 -2.05 -19.23
C GLN A 18 7.09 -1.30 -17.90
N GLY A 19 7.30 0.02 -17.94
CA GLY A 19 7.27 0.88 -16.76
C GLY A 19 5.91 0.83 -16.05
N LEU A 20 4.82 0.86 -16.81
CA LEU A 20 3.46 0.70 -16.29
C LEU A 20 3.29 -0.64 -15.56
N GLY A 21 3.77 -1.74 -16.15
CA GLY A 21 3.72 -3.05 -15.51
C GLY A 21 4.50 -3.09 -14.19
N VAL A 22 5.70 -2.50 -14.15
CA VAL A 22 6.52 -2.41 -12.93
C VAL A 22 5.77 -1.62 -11.86
N GLU A 23 5.30 -0.41 -12.16
CA GLU A 23 4.57 0.44 -11.22
C GLU A 23 3.26 -0.21 -10.74
N PHE A 24 2.57 -0.94 -11.61
CA PHE A 24 1.38 -1.72 -11.27
C PHE A 24 1.68 -2.79 -10.20
N PHE A 25 2.68 -3.64 -10.43
CA PHE A 25 3.01 -4.70 -9.47
C PHE A 25 3.55 -4.15 -8.15
N LEU A 26 4.34 -3.08 -8.20
CA LEU A 26 4.83 -2.41 -6.99
C LEU A 26 3.68 -1.90 -6.12
N ALA A 27 2.73 -1.19 -6.72
CA ALA A 27 1.56 -0.67 -5.99
C ALA A 27 0.60 -1.79 -5.54
N LEU A 28 0.42 -2.83 -6.35
CA LEU A 28 -0.39 -4.00 -6.00
C LEU A 28 0.12 -4.65 -4.72
N ILE A 29 1.42 -4.97 -4.67
CA ILE A 29 2.03 -5.63 -3.51
C ILE A 29 1.95 -4.71 -2.29
N LEU A 30 2.22 -3.41 -2.46
CA LEU A 30 2.12 -2.43 -1.39
C LEU A 30 0.70 -2.39 -0.79
N VAL A 31 -0.34 -2.23 -1.61
CA VAL A 31 -1.72 -2.14 -1.13
C VAL A 31 -2.18 -3.45 -0.52
N LEU A 32 -1.80 -4.60 -1.10
CA LEU A 32 -2.11 -5.91 -0.54
C LEU A 32 -1.55 -6.07 0.88
N VAL A 33 -0.29 -5.63 1.11
CA VAL A 33 0.33 -5.65 2.44
C VAL A 33 -0.35 -4.66 3.38
N ILE A 34 -0.70 -3.45 2.92
CA ILE A 34 -1.42 -2.47 3.74
C ILE A 34 -2.77 -3.03 4.20
N CYS A 35 -3.57 -3.59 3.29
CA CYS A 35 -4.86 -4.18 3.62
C CYS A 35 -4.71 -5.34 4.63
N GLY A 36 -3.71 -6.20 4.44
CA GLY A 36 -3.46 -7.31 5.36
C GLY A 36 -2.94 -6.90 6.73
N ALA A 37 -2.04 -5.93 6.79
CA ALA A 37 -1.41 -5.47 8.03
C ALA A 37 -2.35 -4.57 8.86
N CYS A 38 -3.22 -3.81 8.19
CA CYS A 38 -4.18 -2.91 8.83
C CYS A 38 -5.59 -3.52 8.97
N ASP A 39 -5.74 -4.83 8.77
CA ASP A 39 -7.02 -5.52 8.95
C ASP A 39 -7.52 -5.38 10.38
N ALA A 40 -8.76 -4.87 10.54
CA ALA A 40 -9.38 -4.68 11.84
C ALA A 40 -9.57 -6.00 12.60
N ALA A 41 -9.78 -7.10 11.86
CA ALA A 41 -9.96 -8.42 12.42
C ALA A 41 -8.64 -9.11 12.83
N LYS A 42 -7.48 -8.46 12.63
CA LYS A 42 -6.15 -8.94 13.06
C LYS A 42 -5.50 -7.96 14.04
N PRO A 43 -6.00 -7.85 15.28
CA PRO A 43 -5.46 -6.88 16.25
C PRO A 43 -3.97 -7.10 16.55
N ASP A 44 -3.49 -8.35 16.52
CA ASP A 44 -2.09 -8.69 16.76
C ASP A 44 -1.12 -8.09 15.72
N SER A 45 -1.61 -7.80 14.52
CA SER A 45 -0.78 -7.25 13.43
C SER A 45 -0.58 -5.72 13.55
N LYS A 46 -1.39 -5.02 14.35
CA LYS A 46 -1.39 -3.55 14.43
C LYS A 46 -0.07 -2.98 14.96
N GLY A 47 0.60 -3.68 15.88
CA GLY A 47 1.88 -3.25 16.45
C GLY A 47 3.04 -3.29 15.46
N ILE A 48 3.00 -4.21 14.49
CA ILE A 48 4.07 -4.42 13.50
C ILE A 48 3.73 -3.83 12.12
N ALA A 49 2.49 -3.38 11.91
CA ALA A 49 2.02 -2.86 10.62
C ALA A 49 2.93 -1.77 10.00
N PRO A 50 3.40 -0.75 10.74
CA PRO A 50 4.30 0.26 10.17
C PRO A 50 5.62 -0.33 9.66
N LEU A 51 6.17 -1.33 10.38
CA LEU A 51 7.40 -2.03 9.98
C LEU A 51 7.17 -2.85 8.71
N LEU A 52 6.06 -3.60 8.62
CA LEU A 52 5.72 -4.37 7.42
C LEU A 52 5.54 -3.48 6.19
N ILE A 53 4.87 -2.33 6.36
CA ILE A 53 4.67 -1.37 5.28
C ILE A 53 6.01 -0.74 4.86
N GLY A 54 6.88 -0.38 5.80
CA GLY A 54 8.22 0.13 5.49
C GLY A 54 9.10 -0.88 4.75
N LEU A 55 9.05 -2.15 5.16
CA LEU A 55 9.79 -3.23 4.52
C LEU A 55 9.31 -3.49 3.09
N VAL A 56 7.99 -3.57 2.86
CA VAL A 56 7.48 -3.80 1.50
C VAL A 56 7.81 -2.63 0.57
N VAL A 57 7.75 -1.39 1.06
CA VAL A 57 8.20 -0.21 0.31
C VAL A 57 9.68 -0.31 -0.03
N THR A 58 10.52 -0.73 0.92
CA THR A 58 11.98 -0.87 0.73
C THR A 58 12.28 -1.92 -0.34
N VAL A 59 11.64 -3.10 -0.27
CA VAL A 59 11.76 -4.14 -1.28
C VAL A 59 11.28 -3.64 -2.64
N GLY A 60 10.17 -2.91 -2.67
CA GLY A 60 9.67 -2.27 -3.88
C GLY A 60 10.68 -1.30 -4.51
N HIS A 61 11.41 -0.53 -3.70
CA HIS A 61 12.45 0.36 -4.18
C HIS A 61 13.68 -0.39 -4.72
N ILE A 62 14.10 -1.48 -4.08
CA ILE A 62 15.22 -2.31 -4.58
C ILE A 62 14.93 -2.80 -6.01
N VAL A 63 13.68 -3.16 -6.30
CA VAL A 63 13.27 -3.65 -7.62
C VAL A 63 12.94 -2.52 -8.60
N GLY A 64 12.26 -1.48 -8.13
CA GLY A 64 11.67 -0.42 -8.95
C GLY A 64 12.63 0.70 -9.31
N VAL A 65 13.57 1.07 -8.43
CA VAL A 65 14.48 2.21 -8.65
C VAL A 65 15.30 2.06 -9.94
N PRO A 66 15.91 0.90 -10.24
CA PRO A 66 16.69 0.72 -11.47
C PRO A 66 15.86 0.79 -12.77
N ARG A 67 14.53 0.69 -12.69
CA ARG A 67 13.63 0.57 -13.85
C ARG A 67 12.78 1.82 -14.07
N THR A 68 12.10 2.29 -13.03
CA THR A 68 11.12 3.39 -13.08
C THR A 68 11.38 4.48 -12.05
N GLY A 69 12.41 4.34 -11.20
CA GLY A 69 12.61 5.22 -10.06
C GLY A 69 11.69 4.93 -8.87
N ALA A 70 10.91 3.84 -8.92
CA ALA A 70 9.95 3.40 -7.90
C ALA A 70 8.97 4.51 -7.49
N GLY A 71 8.07 4.90 -8.40
CA GLY A 71 7.06 5.91 -8.12
C GLY A 71 6.10 5.46 -7.04
N MET A 72 5.37 4.37 -7.30
CA MET A 72 4.39 3.66 -6.45
C MET A 72 3.27 4.52 -5.83
N ASN A 73 3.37 5.84 -5.96
CA ASN A 73 2.59 6.86 -5.29
C ASN A 73 2.54 8.10 -6.21
N PRO A 74 1.39 8.38 -6.83
CA PRO A 74 1.24 9.51 -7.75
C PRO A 74 1.58 10.86 -7.12
N ALA A 75 1.28 11.09 -5.83
CA ALA A 75 1.57 12.35 -5.15
C ALA A 75 3.09 12.56 -4.96
N ARG A 76 3.82 11.49 -4.61
CA ARG A 76 5.29 11.50 -4.51
C ARG A 76 5.95 11.74 -5.86
N SER A 77 5.41 11.13 -6.91
CA SER A 77 5.86 11.36 -8.29
C SER A 77 5.61 12.81 -8.71
N LEU A 78 4.40 13.32 -8.50
CA LEU A 78 3.99 14.68 -8.86
C LEU A 78 4.84 15.75 -8.17
N GLY A 79 5.10 15.60 -6.87
CA GLY A 79 5.87 16.59 -6.10
C GLY A 79 7.26 16.84 -6.71
N SER A 80 7.98 15.76 -7.03
CA SER A 80 9.29 15.89 -7.68
C SER A 80 9.20 16.42 -9.11
N ALA A 81 8.16 16.04 -9.86
CA ALA A 81 7.94 16.49 -11.24
C ALA A 81 7.63 17.99 -11.33
N VAL A 82 6.82 18.52 -10.41
CA VAL A 82 6.48 19.95 -10.35
C VAL A 82 7.70 20.80 -10.01
N VAL A 83 8.49 20.39 -9.03
CA VAL A 83 9.69 21.13 -8.61
C VAL A 83 10.74 21.17 -9.72
N MET A 84 10.89 20.07 -10.47
CA MET A 84 11.92 19.95 -11.50
C MET A 84 11.42 20.24 -12.92
N GLY A 85 10.13 20.51 -13.11
CA GLY A 85 9.53 20.71 -14.43
C GLY A 85 9.58 19.46 -15.34
N ALA A 86 9.67 18.26 -14.76
CA ALA A 86 9.95 17.02 -15.48
C ALA A 86 8.71 16.11 -15.53
N PHE A 87 7.97 16.16 -16.64
CA PHE A 87 6.70 15.44 -16.84
C PHE A 87 6.76 14.34 -17.91
N HIS A 88 7.96 13.94 -18.34
CA HIS A 88 8.12 12.89 -19.35
C HIS A 88 7.54 11.55 -18.85
N ASP A 89 6.67 10.93 -19.64
CA ASP A 89 5.92 9.69 -19.31
C ASP A 89 5.22 9.71 -17.94
N HIS A 90 4.89 10.90 -17.41
CA HIS A 90 4.40 11.03 -16.04
C HIS A 90 3.09 10.29 -15.79
N TRP A 91 2.27 10.12 -16.85
CA TRP A 91 1.01 9.39 -16.81
C TRP A 91 1.17 7.93 -16.31
N VAL A 92 2.32 7.29 -16.54
CA VAL A 92 2.62 5.92 -16.08
C VAL A 92 2.56 5.84 -14.56
N TYR A 93 3.04 6.87 -13.87
CA TYR A 93 3.04 6.96 -12.40
C TYR A 93 1.69 7.33 -11.80
N TRP A 94 0.70 7.61 -12.64
CA TRP A 94 -0.70 7.72 -12.22
C TRP A 94 -1.43 6.42 -12.47
N VAL A 95 -1.45 5.99 -13.73
CA VAL A 95 -2.23 4.83 -14.16
C VAL A 95 -1.71 3.55 -13.51
N GLY A 96 -0.39 3.34 -13.48
CA GLY A 96 0.21 2.14 -12.90
C GLY A 96 -0.15 1.96 -11.43
N PRO A 97 0.16 2.94 -10.55
CA PRO A 97 -0.13 2.83 -9.13
C PRO A 97 -1.62 2.75 -8.80
N ILE A 98 -2.48 3.50 -9.49
CA ILE A 98 -3.93 3.46 -9.26
C ILE A 98 -4.50 2.09 -9.62
N MET A 99 -4.16 1.57 -10.80
CA MET A 99 -4.61 0.24 -11.24
C MET A 99 -4.08 -0.85 -10.33
N GLY A 100 -2.80 -0.78 -9.93
CA GLY A 100 -2.18 -1.73 -9.00
C GLY A 100 -2.85 -1.70 -7.64
N GLY A 101 -3.14 -0.52 -7.11
CA GLY A 101 -3.82 -0.37 -5.82
C GLY A 101 -5.25 -0.91 -5.84
N ILE A 102 -6.03 -0.63 -6.89
CA ILE A 102 -7.37 -1.19 -7.06
C ILE A 102 -7.30 -2.73 -7.12
N ALA A 103 -6.38 -3.28 -7.94
CA ALA A 103 -6.20 -4.72 -8.05
C ALA A 103 -5.79 -5.36 -6.71
N GLY A 104 -4.84 -4.76 -5.98
CA GLY A 104 -4.41 -5.24 -4.66
C GLY A 104 -5.53 -5.26 -3.64
N ALA A 105 -6.36 -4.20 -3.59
CA ALA A 105 -7.52 -4.13 -2.72
C ALA A 105 -8.58 -5.19 -3.08
N LEU A 106 -8.90 -5.36 -4.37
CA LEU A 106 -9.85 -6.37 -4.82
C LEU A 106 -9.38 -7.80 -4.53
N ILE A 107 -8.10 -8.09 -4.75
CA ILE A 107 -7.50 -9.40 -4.42
C ILE A 107 -7.63 -9.66 -2.93
N TYR A 108 -7.34 -8.67 -2.09
CA TYR A 108 -7.46 -8.82 -0.65
C TYR A 108 -8.89 -9.12 -0.22
N VAL A 109 -9.86 -8.33 -0.72
CA VAL A 109 -11.28 -8.47 -0.33
C VAL A 109 -11.89 -9.78 -0.83
N HIS A 110 -11.61 -10.18 -2.08
CA HIS A 110 -12.33 -11.27 -2.73
C HIS A 110 -11.59 -12.61 -2.76
N ALA A 111 -10.25 -12.61 -2.76
CA ALA A 111 -9.47 -13.85 -2.87
C ALA A 111 -8.83 -14.26 -1.54
N VAL A 112 -8.30 -13.30 -0.77
CA VAL A 112 -7.70 -13.57 0.55
C VAL A 112 -8.77 -13.62 1.63
N GLY A 113 -9.74 -12.71 1.55
CA GLY A 113 -10.82 -12.54 2.52
C GLY A 113 -10.35 -11.71 3.73
N PRO A 114 -11.10 -10.68 4.15
CA PRO A 114 -10.86 -10.04 5.44
C PRO A 114 -11.05 -11.09 6.54
N ALA A 115 -10.23 -11.05 7.60
CA ALA A 115 -10.42 -11.97 8.70
C ALA A 115 -11.81 -11.78 9.31
N LYS A 116 -12.44 -12.87 9.78
CA LYS A 116 -13.72 -12.77 10.49
C LYS A 116 -13.49 -11.94 11.74
N GLU A 117 -14.33 -10.92 11.95
CA GLU A 117 -14.31 -10.12 13.16
C GLU A 117 -14.47 -11.06 14.36
N PRO A 118 -13.61 -10.96 15.39
CA PRO A 118 -13.72 -11.83 16.55
C PRO A 118 -15.10 -11.61 17.17
N GLU A 119 -15.90 -12.68 17.29
CA GLU A 119 -17.15 -12.66 18.03
C GLU A 119 -16.84 -12.16 19.45
N VAL A 120 -17.24 -10.93 19.77
CA VAL A 120 -17.15 -10.42 21.13
C VAL A 120 -18.13 -11.27 21.94
N PRO A 121 -17.69 -12.11 22.90
CA PRO A 121 -18.61 -12.90 23.69
C PRO A 121 -19.58 -11.93 24.35
N ALA A 122 -20.88 -12.10 24.08
CA ALA A 122 -21.92 -11.26 24.67
C ALA A 122 -21.66 -11.20 26.17
N ARG A 123 -21.39 -10.00 26.71
CA ARG A 123 -21.26 -9.82 28.15
C ARG A 123 -22.58 -10.24 28.77
N THR A 124 -22.65 -11.45 29.29
CA THR A 124 -23.70 -11.85 30.23
C THR A 124 -23.49 -11.00 31.48
N TYR A 125 -24.21 -9.88 31.56
CA TYR A 125 -24.33 -9.13 32.79
C TYR A 125 -25.11 -10.02 33.77
N ALA A 126 -24.39 -10.70 34.66
CA ALA A 126 -25.03 -11.32 35.82
C ALA A 126 -25.67 -10.18 36.61
N SER A 127 -27.00 -10.12 36.61
CA SER A 127 -27.73 -9.19 37.48
C SER A 127 -27.38 -9.56 38.91
N VAL A 128 -26.56 -8.74 39.56
CA VAL A 128 -26.34 -8.83 41.00
C VAL A 128 -27.65 -8.35 41.63
N ALA A 129 -28.61 -9.26 41.78
CA ALA A 129 -29.78 -9.01 42.59
C ALA A 129 -29.25 -8.68 43.98
N SER A 130 -29.48 -7.44 44.40
CA SER A 130 -29.23 -6.99 45.76
C SER A 130 -29.98 -7.92 46.70
N GLU A 131 -29.25 -8.77 47.43
CA GLU A 131 -29.79 -9.41 48.62
C GLU A 131 -30.14 -8.28 49.61
N GLU A 132 -31.42 -7.89 49.59
CA GLU A 132 -32.00 -7.05 50.62
C GLU A 132 -31.91 -7.81 51.94
N LYS A 133 -31.25 -7.13 52.88
CA LYS A 133 -30.89 -7.59 54.21
C LYS A 133 -32.11 -7.47 55.11
N GLU A 134 -32.73 -8.59 55.48
CA GLU A 134 -33.60 -8.69 56.67
C GLU A 134 -32.78 -8.73 57.96
#